data_AF-A0A2Z2PBE4-F1
#
_entry.id   AF-A0A2Z2PBE4-F1
#
_cell.length_a   1.000
_cell.length_b   1.000
_cell.length_c   1.000
_cell.angle_alpha   90.00
_cell.angle_beta   90.00
_cell.angle_gamma   90.00
#
_symmetry.space_group_name_H-M   'P 1'
#
loop_
_entity.id
_entity.type
_entity.pdbx_description
1 polymer ?
#
loop_
_entity_poly.entity_id
_entity_poly.type
_entity_poly.pdbx_seq_one_letter_code
_entity_poly.pdbx_strand_id
1 'polypeptide(L)'
;MIWKPKTSLGPGEARSRERNIRQWLYIGLAAVIGGVIGIATGFFDQGDGNLFAGDWENLKLPPALAIGVAVLLLAGFVVLPLSGFRMIDDYKREQNYIAFTGGCVAVLAGYPVWAVLHAGGWTPPPHAFGVFALAYVAMLLSFLYARWRL
;
A
#
# COMPACT_ATOMS: atom_id res chain seq x y z
N MET A 1 22.84 16.83 -0.38
CA MET A 1 23.34 17.28 0.94
C MET A 1 23.04 18.79 1.14
N ILE A 2 21.76 19.18 1.21
CA ILE A 2 21.34 20.61 1.04
C ILE A 2 20.89 21.28 2.35
N TRP A 3 20.83 20.56 3.47
CA TRP A 3 20.33 21.11 4.73
C TRP A 3 21.33 20.83 5.86
N LYS A 4 22.30 21.72 6.08
CA LYS A 4 23.02 21.77 7.36
C LYS A 4 22.36 22.88 8.20
N PRO A 5 21.75 22.55 9.34
CA PRO A 5 21.22 23.58 10.24
C PRO A 5 22.38 24.44 10.76
N LYS A 6 22.13 25.75 10.90
CA LYS A 6 23.10 26.74 11.39
C LYS A 6 23.45 26.56 12.87
N THR A 7 22.69 25.76 13.61
CA THR A 7 22.87 25.45 15.03
C THR A 7 23.15 23.97 15.24
N SER A 8 24.05 23.65 16.18
CA SER A 8 24.30 22.26 16.58
C SER A 8 23.03 21.69 17.21
N LEU A 9 22.38 20.75 16.53
CA LEU A 9 21.19 20.06 17.04
C LEU A 9 21.50 19.37 18.37
N GLY A 10 20.55 19.38 19.30
CA GLY A 10 20.63 18.52 20.47
C GLY A 10 20.71 17.04 20.07
N PRO A 11 21.31 16.16 20.90
CA PRO A 11 21.46 14.74 20.56
C PRO A 11 20.13 14.03 20.28
N GLY A 12 19.04 14.45 20.93
CA GLY A 12 17.68 13.96 20.65
C GLY A 12 17.14 14.43 19.30
N GLU A 13 17.30 15.72 18.99
CA GLU A 13 16.87 16.29 17.71
C GLU A 13 17.63 15.71 16.51
N ALA A 14 18.93 15.46 16.68
CA ALA A 14 19.76 14.81 15.67
C ALA A 14 19.23 13.40 15.32
N ARG A 15 18.88 12.60 16.34
CA ARG A 15 18.31 11.25 16.14
C ARG A 15 16.92 11.29 15.51
N SER A 16 16.05 12.19 15.96
CA SER A 16 14.70 12.36 15.38
C SER A 16 14.78 12.77 13.91
N ARG A 17 15.71 13.67 13.57
CA ARG A 17 15.95 14.09 12.19
C ARG A 17 16.46 12.93 11.33
N GLU A 18 17.43 12.15 11.82
CA GLU A 18 17.93 10.99 11.11
C GLU A 18 16.83 9.95 10.85
N ARG A 19 15.99 9.67 11.86
CA ARG A 19 14.82 8.79 11.71
C ARG A 19 13.86 9.32 10.64
N ASN A 20 13.56 10.61 10.66
CA ASN A 20 12.68 11.23 9.68
C ASN A 20 13.25 11.10 8.25
N ILE A 21 14.54 11.35 8.06
CA ILE A 21 15.21 11.18 6.76
C ILE A 21 15.10 9.72 6.30
N ARG A 22 15.37 8.75 7.18
CA ARG A 22 15.23 7.33 6.85
C ARG A 22 13.79 6.97 6.46
N GLN A 23 12.79 7.52 7.15
CA GLN A 23 11.38 7.33 6.80
C GLN A 23 11.04 7.91 5.41
N TRP A 24 11.54 9.10 5.07
CA TRP A 24 11.35 9.68 3.73
C TRP A 24 12.04 8.87 2.64
N LEU A 25 13.26 8.40 2.88
CA LEU A 25 13.95 7.50 1.95
C LEU A 25 13.17 6.19 1.76
N TYR A 26 12.56 5.69 2.83
CA TYR A 26 11.72 4.50 2.80
C TYR A 26 10.48 4.68 1.92
N ILE A 27 9.77 5.80 2.09
CA ILE A 27 8.62 6.16 1.27
C ILE A 27 9.06 6.35 -0.19
N GLY A 28 10.20 7.00 -0.41
CA GLY A 28 10.79 7.16 -1.74
C GLY A 28 11.08 5.81 -2.41
N LEU A 29 11.67 4.86 -1.69
CA LEU A 29 11.91 3.51 -2.19
C LEU A 29 10.61 2.78 -2.55
N ALA A 30 9.60 2.87 -1.69
CA ALA A 30 8.28 2.28 -1.96
C ALA A 30 7.65 2.87 -3.23
N ALA A 31 7.74 4.20 -3.40
CA ALA A 31 7.24 4.88 -4.59
C ALA A 31 8.00 4.47 -5.85
N VAL A 32 9.33 4.30 -5.77
CA VAL A 32 10.14 3.80 -6.90
C VAL A 32 9.74 2.39 -7.27
N ILE A 33 9.57 1.48 -6.30
CA ILE A 33 9.12 0.10 -6.57
C ILE A 33 7.76 0.10 -7.25
N GLY A 34 6.80 0.85 -6.71
CA GLY A 34 5.47 0.98 -7.33
C GLY A 34 5.52 1.56 -8.75
N GLY A 35 6.34 2.58 -8.97
CA GLY A 35 6.56 3.17 -10.29
C GLY A 35 7.19 2.18 -11.28
N VAL A 36 8.20 1.43 -10.86
CA VAL A 36 8.84 0.38 -11.68
C VAL A 36 7.84 -0.70 -12.06
N ILE A 37 7.03 -1.17 -11.09
CA ILE A 37 5.97 -2.15 -11.37
C ILE A 37 5.01 -1.58 -12.43
N GLY A 38 4.46 -0.39 -12.21
CA GLY A 38 3.47 0.21 -13.11
C GLY A 38 4.00 0.47 -14.52
N ILE A 39 5.23 0.98 -14.64
CA ILE A 39 5.90 1.18 -15.94
C ILE A 39 6.13 -0.17 -16.61
N ALA A 40 6.68 -1.15 -15.89
CA ALA A 40 7.01 -2.44 -16.47
C ALA A 40 5.75 -3.19 -16.93
N THR A 41 4.68 -3.17 -16.14
CA THR A 41 3.41 -3.80 -16.57
C THR A 41 2.75 -3.04 -17.70
N GLY A 42 2.84 -1.71 -17.76
CA GLY A 42 2.21 -0.90 -18.81
C GLY A 42 2.94 -0.93 -20.16
N PHE A 43 4.28 -0.98 -20.17
CA PHE A 43 5.06 -0.98 -21.41
C PHE A 43 5.20 -2.36 -22.05
N PHE A 44 5.11 -3.43 -21.26
CA PHE A 44 5.30 -4.80 -21.72
C PHE A 44 4.01 -5.62 -21.67
N ASP A 45 2.85 -4.95 -21.61
CA ASP A 45 1.56 -5.62 -21.77
C ASP A 45 1.44 -6.20 -23.18
N GLN A 46 1.10 -7.49 -23.25
CA GLN A 46 0.90 -8.22 -24.50
C GLN A 46 -0.56 -8.68 -24.66
N GLY A 47 -1.41 -8.39 -23.69
CA GLY A 47 -2.81 -8.77 -23.68
C GLY A 47 -3.72 -7.63 -24.08
N ASP A 48 -4.88 -7.97 -24.64
CA ASP A 48 -5.98 -7.02 -24.85
C ASP A 48 -6.94 -6.98 -23.64
N GLY A 49 -6.62 -7.72 -22.58
CA GLY A 49 -7.46 -7.83 -21.38
C GLY A 49 -7.39 -6.59 -20.50
N ASN A 50 -8.53 -6.24 -19.89
CA ASN A 50 -8.60 -5.17 -18.91
C ASN A 50 -8.80 -5.74 -17.49
N LEU A 51 -7.84 -5.45 -16.61
CA LEU A 51 -7.88 -5.82 -15.20
C LEU A 51 -9.15 -5.29 -14.48
N PHE A 52 -9.67 -4.12 -14.87
CA PHE A 52 -10.89 -3.54 -14.29
C PHE A 52 -12.19 -4.16 -14.85
N ALA A 53 -12.16 -4.67 -16.08
CA ALA A 53 -13.31 -5.32 -16.71
C ALA A 53 -13.42 -6.81 -16.35
N GLY A 54 -12.36 -7.39 -15.76
CA GLY A 54 -12.34 -8.79 -15.36
C GLY A 54 -11.99 -9.76 -16.48
N ASP A 55 -11.33 -9.28 -17.54
CA ASP A 55 -10.93 -10.09 -18.70
C ASP A 55 -9.64 -10.90 -18.41
N TRP A 56 -9.66 -11.70 -17.34
CA TRP A 56 -8.47 -12.36 -16.80
C TRP A 56 -7.77 -13.28 -17.81
N GLU A 57 -8.53 -13.90 -18.70
CA GLU A 57 -8.02 -14.82 -19.73
C GLU A 57 -7.23 -14.09 -20.82
N ASN A 58 -7.48 -12.79 -20.99
CA ASN A 58 -6.84 -11.96 -22.01
C ASN A 58 -5.64 -11.19 -21.48
N LEU A 59 -5.35 -11.27 -20.17
CA LEU A 59 -4.16 -10.67 -19.57
C LEU A 59 -2.92 -11.49 -19.94
N LYS A 60 -1.93 -10.86 -20.56
CA LYS A 60 -0.69 -11.53 -20.97
C LYS A 60 0.51 -10.68 -20.69
N LEU A 61 1.42 -11.22 -19.87
CA LEU A 61 2.74 -10.66 -19.63
C LEU A 61 3.81 -11.69 -20.00
N PRO A 62 5.00 -11.25 -20.46
CA PRO A 62 6.16 -12.13 -20.61
C PRO A 62 6.42 -12.89 -19.30
N PRO A 63 6.64 -14.23 -19.33
CA PRO A 63 6.79 -15.02 -18.10
C PRO A 63 7.89 -14.53 -17.16
N ALA A 64 9.02 -14.11 -17.72
CA ALA A 64 10.14 -13.56 -16.93
C ALA A 64 9.76 -12.25 -16.24
N LEU A 65 9.00 -11.38 -16.92
CA LEU A 65 8.52 -10.13 -16.35
C LEU A 65 7.50 -10.40 -15.24
N ALA A 66 6.59 -11.35 -15.44
CA ALA A 66 5.59 -11.72 -14.44
C ALA A 66 6.25 -12.17 -13.12
N ILE A 67 7.31 -12.99 -13.19
CA ILE A 67 8.10 -13.39 -12.01
C ILE A 67 8.74 -12.17 -11.35
N GLY A 68 9.38 -11.30 -12.14
CA GLY A 68 10.01 -10.08 -11.62
C GLY A 68 9.02 -9.15 -10.90
N VAL A 69 7.87 -8.90 -11.52
CA VAL A 69 6.78 -8.09 -10.95
C VAL A 69 6.22 -8.76 -9.68
N ALA A 70 6.02 -10.07 -9.67
CA ALA A 70 5.56 -10.79 -8.48
C ALA A 70 6.53 -10.64 -7.30
N VAL A 71 7.84 -10.75 -7.54
CA VAL A 71 8.87 -10.51 -6.52
C VAL A 71 8.83 -9.07 -6.02
N LEU A 72 8.71 -8.09 -6.91
CA LEU A 72 8.60 -6.68 -6.52
C LEU A 72 7.32 -6.39 -5.72
N LEU A 73 6.20 -7.03 -6.07
CA LEU A 73 4.94 -6.92 -5.32
C LEU A 73 5.08 -7.52 -3.92
N LEU A 74 5.73 -8.68 -3.77
CA LEU A 74 6.02 -9.26 -2.45
C LEU A 74 6.95 -8.36 -1.64
N ALA A 75 7.98 -7.80 -2.26
CA ALA A 75 8.84 -6.83 -1.60
C ALA A 75 8.05 -5.58 -1.16
N GLY A 76 7.20 -5.04 -2.02
CA GLY A 76 6.41 -3.84 -1.79
C GLY A 76 5.30 -3.99 -0.77
N PHE A 77 4.55 -5.09 -0.79
CA PHE A 77 3.37 -5.29 0.04
C PHE A 77 3.60 -6.15 1.29
N VAL A 78 4.70 -6.91 1.35
CA VAL A 78 5.01 -7.76 2.51
C VAL A 78 6.27 -7.27 3.20
N VAL A 79 7.40 -7.25 2.49
CA VAL A 79 8.69 -6.96 3.11
C VAL A 79 8.72 -5.52 3.61
N LEU A 80 8.37 -4.54 2.78
CA LEU A 80 8.43 -3.14 3.16
C LEU A 80 7.51 -2.78 4.34
N PRO A 81 6.22 -3.15 4.40
CA PRO A 81 5.41 -2.81 5.56
C PRO A 81 5.96 -3.43 6.85
N LEU A 82 6.38 -4.70 6.79
CA LEU A 82 6.92 -5.41 7.96
C LEU A 82 8.25 -4.84 8.46
N SER A 83 9.19 -4.50 7.59
CA SER A 83 10.43 -3.84 8.02
C SER A 83 10.22 -2.39 8.46
N GLY A 84 9.17 -1.72 7.96
CA GLY A 84 8.80 -0.36 8.36
C GLY A 84 8.47 -0.23 9.86
N PHE A 85 7.86 -1.27 10.45
CA PHE A 85 7.55 -1.31 11.88
C PHE A 85 8.78 -1.19 12.80
N ARG A 86 9.99 -1.53 12.30
CA ARG A 86 11.24 -1.39 13.05
C ARG A 86 11.78 0.05 13.08
N MET A 87 11.24 0.94 12.23
CA MET A 87 11.73 2.30 12.05
C MET A 87 10.84 3.37 12.71
N ILE A 88 9.72 2.94 13.29
CA ILE A 88 8.72 3.81 13.90
C ILE A 88 8.73 3.67 15.42
N ASP A 89 8.29 4.71 16.11
CA ASP A 89 8.06 4.68 17.56
C ASP A 89 6.75 3.97 17.91
N ASP A 90 6.52 3.78 19.20
CA ASP A 90 5.35 3.07 19.73
C ASP A 90 4.03 3.77 19.34
N TYR A 91 4.01 5.11 19.36
CA TYR A 91 2.84 5.92 19.00
C TYR A 91 2.46 5.73 17.52
N LYS A 92 3.43 5.85 16.60
CA LYS A 92 3.19 5.58 15.17
C LYS A 92 2.84 4.12 14.91
N ARG A 93 3.40 3.19 15.70
CA ARG A 93 3.10 1.75 15.59
C ARG A 93 1.63 1.46 15.93
N GLU A 94 1.12 2.06 16.99
CA GLU A 94 -0.30 1.94 17.36
C GLU A 94 -1.22 2.47 16.24
N GLN A 95 -0.92 3.64 15.69
CA GLN A 95 -1.65 4.18 14.54
C GLN A 95 -1.65 3.23 13.33
N ASN A 96 -0.50 2.60 13.04
CA ASN A 96 -0.39 1.63 11.95
C ASN A 96 -1.24 0.38 12.22
N TYR A 97 -1.26 -0.13 13.45
CA TYR A 97 -2.11 -1.29 13.79
C TYR A 97 -3.59 -0.99 13.65
N ILE A 98 -4.05 0.19 14.07
CA ILE A 98 -5.44 0.62 13.87
C ILE A 98 -5.76 0.72 12.37
N ALA A 99 -4.86 1.31 11.58
CA ALA A 99 -5.00 1.39 10.13
C ALA A 99 -5.13 0.00 9.49
N PHE A 100 -4.17 -0.91 9.78
CA PHE A 100 -4.21 -2.28 9.28
C PHE A 100 -5.48 -3.02 9.68
N THR A 101 -5.92 -2.85 10.93
CA THR A 101 -7.16 -3.47 11.42
C THR A 101 -8.37 -2.95 10.65
N GLY A 102 -8.46 -1.65 10.40
CA GLY A 102 -9.53 -1.05 9.59
C GLY A 102 -9.60 -1.64 8.18
N GLY A 103 -8.46 -1.77 7.50
CA GLY A 103 -8.37 -2.41 6.19
C GLY A 103 -8.81 -3.89 6.23
N CYS A 104 -8.32 -4.67 7.19
CA CYS A 104 -8.67 -6.08 7.35
C CYS A 104 -10.17 -6.27 7.61
N VAL A 105 -10.75 -5.52 8.55
CA VAL A 105 -12.19 -5.59 8.86
C VAL A 105 -13.03 -5.21 7.64
N ALA A 106 -12.65 -4.16 6.92
CA ALA A 106 -13.36 -3.73 5.72
C ALA A 106 -13.38 -4.81 4.62
N VAL A 107 -12.30 -5.56 4.44
CA VAL A 107 -12.29 -6.68 3.48
C VAL A 107 -13.11 -7.86 3.99
N LEU A 108 -12.83 -8.32 5.21
CA LEU A 108 -13.45 -9.51 5.79
C LEU A 108 -14.96 -9.38 5.95
N ALA A 109 -15.46 -8.18 6.26
CA ALA A 109 -16.89 -7.92 6.35
C ALA A 109 -17.46 -7.33 5.05
N GLY A 110 -16.75 -6.39 4.42
CA GLY A 110 -17.27 -5.64 3.27
C GLY A 110 -17.41 -6.49 2.01
N TYR A 111 -16.49 -7.42 1.72
CA TYR A 111 -16.64 -8.28 0.53
C TYR A 111 -17.87 -9.20 0.62
N PRO A 112 -18.10 -9.96 1.72
CA PRO A 112 -19.31 -10.76 1.85
C PRO A 112 -20.60 -9.93 1.79
N VAL A 113 -20.62 -8.76 2.45
CA VAL A 113 -21.78 -7.85 2.40
C VAL A 113 -22.04 -7.39 0.96
N TRP A 114 -20.99 -6.99 0.23
CA TRP A 114 -21.10 -6.62 -1.18
C TRP A 114 -21.64 -7.78 -2.02
N ALA A 115 -21.11 -8.99 -1.86
CA ALA A 115 -21.59 -10.16 -2.59
C ALA A 115 -23.09 -10.43 -2.36
N VAL A 116 -23.57 -10.33 -1.13
CA VAL A 116 -25.00 -10.49 -0.80
C VAL A 116 -25.85 -9.37 -1.41
N LEU A 117 -25.37 -8.12 -1.36
CA LEU A 117 -26.06 -6.98 -1.98
C LEU A 117 -26.14 -7.12 -3.50
N HIS A 118 -25.10 -7.64 -4.14
CA HIS A 118 -25.11 -7.93 -5.57
C HIS A 118 -26.10 -9.04 -5.92
N ALA A 119 -26.14 -10.12 -5.13
CA ALA A 119 -27.15 -11.18 -5.29
C ALA A 119 -28.59 -10.66 -5.14
N GLY A 120 -28.79 -9.62 -4.33
CA GLY A 120 -30.05 -8.89 -4.21
C GLY A 120 -30.31 -7.84 -5.30
N GLY A 121 -29.41 -7.64 -6.26
CA GLY A 121 -29.56 -6.68 -7.36
C GLY A 121 -29.25 -5.21 -7.01
N TRP A 122 -28.62 -4.93 -5.87
CA TRP A 122 -28.40 -3.55 -5.39
C TRP A 122 -27.08 -2.92 -5.84
N THR A 123 -26.07 -3.75 -6.11
CA THR A 123 -24.71 -3.29 -6.43
C THR A 123 -24.14 -4.08 -7.61
N PRO A 124 -23.12 -3.53 -8.32
CA PRO A 124 -22.41 -4.28 -9.34
C PRO A 124 -21.69 -5.52 -8.79
N PRO A 125 -21.27 -6.47 -9.65
CA PRO A 125 -20.49 -7.61 -9.22
C PRO A 125 -19.20 -7.20 -8.48
N PRO A 126 -18.85 -7.85 -7.36
CA PRO A 126 -17.56 -7.63 -6.71
C PRO A 126 -16.40 -7.96 -7.65
N HIS A 127 -15.36 -7.14 -7.64
CA HIS A 127 -14.15 -7.32 -8.46
C HIS A 127 -12.88 -7.02 -7.65
N ALA A 128 -11.73 -7.51 -8.12
CA ALA A 128 -10.47 -7.45 -7.36
C ALA A 128 -10.09 -6.04 -6.90
N PHE A 129 -10.12 -5.04 -7.80
CA PHE A 129 -9.83 -3.65 -7.42
C PHE A 129 -10.81 -3.06 -6.42
N GLY A 130 -12.07 -3.47 -6.46
CA GLY A 130 -13.05 -3.04 -5.47
C GLY A 130 -12.67 -3.53 -4.07
N VAL A 131 -12.18 -4.76 -3.95
CA VAL A 131 -11.69 -5.32 -2.69
C VAL A 131 -10.42 -4.60 -2.22
N PHE A 132 -9.47 -4.34 -3.13
CA PHE A 132 -8.28 -3.54 -2.80
C PHE A 132 -8.66 -2.11 -2.37
N ALA A 133 -9.63 -1.49 -3.04
CA ALA A 133 -10.11 -0.16 -2.70
C ALA A 133 -10.76 -0.15 -1.30
N LEU A 134 -11.60 -1.15 -0.99
CA LEU A 134 -12.14 -1.32 0.37
C LEU A 134 -11.03 -1.39 1.41
N ALA A 135 -9.99 -2.20 1.17
CA ALA A 135 -8.86 -2.34 2.08
C ALA A 135 -8.11 -1.02 2.29
N TYR A 136 -7.66 -0.37 1.21
CA TYR A 136 -6.82 0.82 1.28
C TYR A 136 -7.57 2.07 1.73
N VAL A 137 -8.81 2.25 1.29
CA VAL A 137 -9.64 3.39 1.72
C VAL A 137 -9.97 3.25 3.20
N ALA A 138 -10.39 2.07 3.67
CA ALA A 138 -10.65 1.86 5.09
C ALA A 138 -9.37 2.02 5.93
N MET A 139 -8.23 1.49 5.46
CA MET A 139 -6.94 1.66 6.12
C MET A 139 -6.56 3.13 6.23
N LEU A 140 -6.74 3.93 5.17
CA LEU A 140 -6.48 5.37 5.19
C LEU A 140 -7.41 6.11 6.16
N LEU A 141 -8.71 5.81 6.13
CA LEU A 141 -9.69 6.44 7.02
C LEU A 141 -9.42 6.09 8.49
N SER A 142 -9.12 4.83 8.78
CA SER A 142 -8.74 4.38 10.13
C SER A 142 -7.42 5.00 10.59
N PHE A 143 -6.45 5.17 9.70
CA PHE A 143 -5.23 5.90 10.00
C PHE A 143 -5.50 7.38 10.34
N LEU A 144 -6.29 8.08 9.52
CA LEU A 144 -6.66 9.48 9.76
C LEU A 144 -7.42 9.64 11.08
N TYR A 145 -8.35 8.73 11.35
CA TYR A 145 -9.04 8.67 12.64
C TYR A 145 -8.04 8.49 13.80
N ALA A 146 -7.18 7.47 13.74
CA ALA A 146 -6.19 7.22 14.77
C ALA A 146 -5.24 8.41 14.97
N ARG A 147 -4.86 9.08 13.89
CA ARG A 147 -3.99 10.26 13.91
C ARG A 147 -4.61 11.47 14.62
N TRP A 148 -5.93 11.64 14.53
CA TRP A 148 -6.62 12.75 15.21
C TRP A 148 -7.05 12.42 16.64
N ARG A 149 -7.18 11.14 16.98
CA ARG A 149 -7.76 10.70 18.26
C ARG A 149 -6.71 10.29 19.29
N LEU A 150 -5.55 9.79 18.86
CA LEU A 150 -4.40 9.44 19.70
C LEU A 150 -3.46 10.63 19.83
#